data_AF-A0A7V9AIQ8-F1
#
_entry.id   AF-A0A7V9AIQ8-F1
#
_cell.length_a   1.000
_cell.length_b   1.000
_cell.length_c   1.000
_cell.angle_alpha   90.00
_cell.angle_beta   90.00
_cell.angle_gamma   90.00
#
_symmetry.space_group_name_H-M   'P 1'
#
loop_
_entity.id
_entity.type
_entity.pdbx_description
1 polymer ?
#
loop_
_entity_poly.entity_id
_entity_poly.type
_entity_poly.pdbx_seq_one_letter_code
_entity_poly.pdbx_strand_id
1 'polypeptide(L)'
;MRYIVSAVLLVLVTAACRGDFEGVDAHAAEPIGGGVVDSIFPIEEELRRFRADLPSEATALAEVAPSREALVERFVAALARADLADLQSLALDRSEFAYLYYPFTRYTHPPYELSPGLLWFQMQNRSSRGLTRALNRLGGEPLRYLRHECNSVPVKEERNTLWPNCEVELRLPNGESHRGRLFGTVIEREGRFKFVSYSNGL
;
A
#
# COMPACT_ATOMS: atom_id res chain seq x y z
N MET A 1 -27.14 38.29 36.45
CA MET A 1 -26.83 39.38 37.41
C MET A 1 -25.44 39.11 37.98
N ARG A 2 -24.49 40.05 37.77
CA ARG A 2 -23.06 40.11 38.20
C ARG A 2 -22.09 39.25 37.35
N TYR A 3 -21.44 39.75 36.28
CA TYR A 3 -20.32 40.73 36.17
C TYR A 3 -19.09 40.38 37.02
N ILE A 4 -17.93 40.16 36.37
CA ILE A 4 -16.74 41.03 36.46
C ILE A 4 -15.79 40.73 35.27
N VAL A 5 -15.48 41.82 34.57
CA VAL A 5 -14.48 41.99 33.53
C VAL A 5 -13.09 42.06 34.20
N SER A 6 -12.05 41.50 33.59
CA SER A 6 -10.68 41.93 33.90
C SER A 6 -9.87 42.01 32.63
N ALA A 7 -9.39 43.23 32.43
CA ALA A 7 -8.67 43.76 31.30
C ALA A 7 -7.17 43.74 31.57
N VAL A 8 -6.40 43.50 30.50
CA VAL A 8 -5.18 44.22 30.10
C VAL A 8 -4.03 44.33 31.11
N LEU A 9 -2.86 43.77 30.77
CA LEU A 9 -1.64 44.59 30.65
C LEU A 9 -0.61 43.96 29.68
N LEU A 10 -0.21 44.78 28.73
CA LEU A 10 0.81 44.58 27.71
C LEU A 10 2.18 44.97 28.31
N VAL A 11 3.24 44.16 28.14
CA VAL A 11 4.62 44.62 28.31
C VAL A 11 5.45 44.18 27.11
N LEU A 12 5.81 45.17 26.30
CA LEU A 12 6.86 45.15 25.29
C LEU A 12 8.23 45.10 25.98
N VAL A 13 9.10 44.17 25.58
CA VAL A 13 10.56 44.29 25.80
C VAL A 13 11.26 44.16 24.46
N THR A 14 11.73 45.30 23.96
CA THR A 14 12.61 45.45 22.82
C THR A 14 14.05 45.18 23.25
N ALA A 15 14.56 43.98 23.00
CA ALA A 15 15.99 43.71 23.11
C ALA A 15 16.66 43.98 21.75
N ALA A 16 17.18 45.21 21.61
CA ALA A 16 18.04 45.61 20.52
C ALA A 16 19.39 44.87 20.62
N CYS A 17 19.59 43.83 19.81
CA CYS A 17 20.94 43.32 19.54
C CYS A 17 21.57 44.22 18.48
N ARG A 18 22.44 45.11 18.96
CA ARG A 18 23.33 45.95 18.15
C ARG A 18 24.51 45.08 17.72
N GLY A 19 24.42 44.52 16.52
CA GLY A 19 25.52 43.83 15.86
C GLY A 19 25.95 44.63 14.64
N ASP A 20 27.20 45.10 14.65
CA ASP A 20 27.87 45.69 13.49
C ASP A 20 27.83 44.70 12.33
N PHE A 21 27.19 45.10 11.22
CA PHE A 21 27.40 44.44 9.93
C PHE A 21 28.50 45.21 9.21
N GLU A 22 29.74 44.81 9.47
CA GLU A 22 30.85 45.10 8.56
C GLU A 22 30.50 44.52 7.18
N GLY A 23 30.69 45.36 6.16
CA GLY A 23 30.33 45.05 4.78
C GLY A 23 30.96 43.75 4.31
N VAL A 24 30.13 42.82 3.88
CA VAL A 24 30.59 41.67 3.09
C VAL A 24 30.88 42.22 1.70
N ASP A 25 32.16 42.36 1.39
CA ASP A 25 32.66 42.60 0.05
C ASP A 25 32.00 41.62 -0.92
N ALA A 26 31.57 42.16 -2.07
CA ALA A 26 31.00 41.41 -3.16
C ALA A 26 32.04 40.41 -3.71
N HIS A 27 32.10 39.22 -3.11
CA HIS A 27 32.69 38.07 -3.76
C HIS A 27 31.87 37.82 -5.03
N ALA A 28 32.51 38.05 -6.17
CA ALA A 28 32.00 37.68 -7.48
C ALA A 28 31.44 36.26 -7.39
N ALA A 29 30.13 36.13 -7.58
CA ALA A 29 29.48 34.84 -7.64
C ALA A 29 30.04 34.10 -8.87
N GLU A 30 30.96 33.17 -8.63
CA GLU A 30 31.19 32.09 -9.58
C GLU A 30 29.85 31.40 -9.81
N PRO A 31 29.45 31.14 -11.07
CA PRO A 31 28.27 30.36 -11.31
C PRO A 31 28.54 28.98 -10.72
N ILE A 32 27.86 28.66 -9.60
CA ILE A 32 27.77 27.30 -9.11
C ILE A 32 27.22 26.50 -10.29
N GLY A 33 28.10 25.76 -10.95
CA GLY A 33 27.73 24.94 -12.10
C GLY A 33 26.49 24.16 -11.72
N GLY A 34 25.41 24.36 -12.46
CA GLY A 34 24.17 23.62 -12.31
C GLY A 34 24.46 22.15 -12.58
N GLY A 35 24.98 21.46 -11.57
CA GLY A 35 25.08 20.02 -11.57
C GLY A 35 23.67 19.49 -11.72
N VAL A 36 23.39 18.87 -12.86
CA VAL A 36 22.19 18.07 -13.01
C VAL A 36 22.25 17.04 -11.90
N VAL A 37 21.38 17.21 -10.90
CA VAL A 37 21.18 16.23 -9.84
C VAL A 37 20.44 15.07 -10.49
N ASP A 38 21.20 14.18 -11.14
CA ASP A 38 20.73 12.95 -11.78
C ASP A 38 20.43 11.89 -10.70
N SER A 39 19.51 12.24 -9.79
CA SER A 39 19.19 11.44 -8.59
C SER A 39 18.12 10.37 -8.85
N ILE A 40 17.83 10.06 -10.11
CA ILE A 40 16.89 9.01 -10.47
C ILE A 40 17.72 7.86 -11.03
N PHE A 41 17.84 6.79 -10.25
CA PHE A 41 18.49 5.58 -10.73
C PHE A 41 17.62 4.92 -11.80
N PRO A 42 18.21 4.20 -12.77
CA PRO A 42 17.44 3.29 -13.62
C PRO A 42 16.64 2.29 -12.76
N ILE A 43 15.45 1.89 -13.21
CA ILE A 43 14.55 0.96 -12.48
C ILE A 43 15.27 -0.30 -12.02
N GLU A 44 16.15 -0.86 -12.86
CA GLU A 44 16.93 -2.06 -12.52
C GLU A 44 17.85 -1.84 -11.31
N GLU A 45 18.48 -0.67 -11.20
CA GLU A 45 19.33 -0.33 -10.06
C GLU A 45 18.49 -0.06 -8.80
N GLU A 46 17.33 0.58 -8.95
CA GLU A 46 16.38 0.73 -7.85
C GLU A 46 15.88 -0.64 -7.34
N LEU A 47 15.57 -1.55 -8.24
CA LEU A 47 15.12 -2.90 -7.91
C LEU A 47 16.23 -3.71 -7.24
N ARG A 48 17.46 -3.63 -7.73
CA ARG A 48 18.63 -4.26 -7.10
C ARG A 48 18.81 -3.76 -5.67
N ARG A 49 18.70 -2.44 -5.43
CA ARG A 49 18.77 -1.86 -4.08
C ARG A 49 17.60 -2.29 -3.21
N PHE A 50 16.37 -2.27 -3.75
CA PHE A 50 15.19 -2.71 -3.02
C PHE A 50 15.31 -4.17 -2.55
N ARG A 51 15.93 -5.02 -3.37
CA ARG A 51 16.19 -6.43 -3.07
C ARG A 51 17.32 -6.65 -2.07
N ALA A 52 18.32 -5.76 -2.02
CA ALA A 52 19.45 -5.88 -1.10
C ALA A 52 19.03 -5.84 0.37
N ASP A 53 17.91 -5.18 0.69
CA ASP A 53 17.36 -5.09 2.04
C ASP A 53 16.44 -6.28 2.42
N LEU A 54 16.26 -7.27 1.53
CA LEU A 54 15.35 -8.39 1.77
C LEU A 54 16.07 -9.57 2.42
N PRO A 55 15.41 -10.27 3.37
CA PRO A 55 16.03 -11.38 4.08
C PRO A 55 16.27 -12.61 3.20
N SER A 56 15.48 -12.78 2.13
CA SER A 56 15.59 -13.90 1.21
C SER A 56 14.94 -13.57 -0.13
N GLU A 57 15.41 -14.24 -1.18
CA GLU A 57 14.78 -14.25 -2.51
C GLU A 57 13.54 -15.15 -2.53
N ALA A 58 12.41 -14.60 -2.98
CA ALA A 58 11.21 -15.39 -3.21
C ALA A 58 11.27 -16.06 -4.59
N THR A 59 11.34 -17.38 -4.61
CA THR A 59 11.33 -18.18 -5.86
C THR A 59 9.94 -18.67 -6.24
N ALA A 60 8.99 -18.68 -5.29
CA ALA A 60 7.59 -19.02 -5.50
C ALA A 60 6.71 -18.29 -4.47
N LEU A 61 5.41 -18.19 -4.76
CA LEU A 61 4.43 -17.71 -3.78
C LEU A 61 4.40 -18.70 -2.59
N ALA A 62 4.48 -18.16 -1.38
CA ALA A 62 4.36 -18.85 -0.09
C ALA A 62 2.92 -18.75 0.45
N GLU A 63 2.54 -19.62 1.39
CA GLU A 63 1.21 -19.58 2.05
C GLU A 63 0.02 -19.50 1.09
N VAL A 64 0.09 -20.29 0.02
CA VAL A 64 -0.78 -20.14 -1.16
C VAL A 64 -2.12 -20.85 -1.00
N ALA A 65 -3.13 -20.31 -1.68
CA ALA A 65 -4.35 -21.03 -1.96
C ALA A 65 -4.24 -21.81 -3.28
N PRO A 66 -4.86 -23.01 -3.39
CA PRO A 66 -4.85 -23.82 -4.60
C PRO A 66 -5.84 -23.32 -5.68
N SER A 67 -6.72 -22.39 -5.33
CA SER A 67 -7.69 -21.78 -6.24
C SER A 67 -8.09 -20.39 -5.73
N ARG A 68 -8.71 -19.58 -6.61
CA ARG A 68 -9.34 -18.31 -6.21
C ARG A 68 -10.42 -18.52 -5.15
N GLU A 69 -11.23 -19.56 -5.30
CA GLU A 69 -12.28 -19.92 -4.34
C GLU A 69 -11.69 -20.16 -2.95
N ALA A 70 -10.68 -21.01 -2.85
CA ALA A 70 -10.03 -21.33 -1.58
C ALA A 70 -9.35 -20.10 -0.95
N LEU A 71 -8.80 -19.19 -1.77
CA LEU A 71 -8.23 -17.93 -1.30
C LEU A 71 -9.29 -17.04 -0.64
N VAL A 72 -10.44 -16.87 -1.31
CA VAL A 72 -11.52 -16.01 -0.83
C VAL A 72 -12.23 -16.63 0.37
N GLU A 73 -12.44 -17.95 0.38
CA GLU A 73 -12.96 -18.67 1.54
C GLU A 73 -12.07 -18.48 2.78
N ARG A 74 -10.75 -18.67 2.63
CA ARG A 74 -9.79 -18.45 3.73
C ARG A 74 -9.80 -17.00 4.20
N PHE A 75 -9.87 -16.04 3.28
CA PHE A 75 -10.00 -14.62 3.62
C PHE A 75 -11.25 -14.32 4.45
N VAL A 76 -12.42 -14.80 4.03
CA VAL A 76 -13.68 -14.59 4.77
C VAL A 76 -13.63 -15.27 6.13
N ALA A 77 -13.08 -16.48 6.21
CA ALA A 77 -12.89 -17.18 7.47
C ALA A 77 -11.94 -16.43 8.42
N ALA A 78 -10.85 -15.86 7.89
CA ALA A 78 -9.90 -15.06 8.67
C ALA A 78 -10.52 -13.74 9.15
N LEU A 79 -11.32 -13.06 8.31
CA LEU A 79 -12.12 -11.90 8.73
C LEU A 79 -13.09 -12.25 9.86
N ALA A 80 -13.83 -13.36 9.73
CA ALA A 80 -14.79 -13.80 10.75
C ALA A 80 -14.13 -14.05 12.11
N ARG A 81 -12.86 -14.49 12.12
CA ARG A 81 -12.07 -14.68 13.35
C ARG A 81 -11.28 -13.43 13.78
N ALA A 82 -11.34 -12.34 13.01
CA ALA A 82 -10.47 -11.17 13.15
C ALA A 82 -8.96 -11.55 13.22
N ASP A 83 -8.56 -12.57 12.45
CA ASP A 83 -7.23 -13.17 12.47
C ASP A 83 -6.28 -12.38 11.57
N LEU A 84 -5.62 -11.37 12.15
CA LEU A 84 -4.74 -10.48 11.40
C LEU A 84 -3.53 -11.20 10.80
N ALA A 85 -3.00 -12.22 11.49
CA ALA A 85 -1.84 -12.97 11.02
C ALA A 85 -2.20 -13.80 9.78
N ASP A 86 -3.33 -14.51 9.83
CA ASP A 86 -3.83 -15.26 8.67
C ASP A 86 -4.15 -14.32 7.51
N LEU A 87 -4.82 -13.18 7.78
CA LEU A 87 -5.08 -12.15 6.77
C LEU A 87 -3.78 -11.66 6.14
N GLN A 88 -2.74 -11.30 6.91
CA GLN A 88 -1.48 -10.84 6.34
C GLN A 88 -0.80 -11.88 5.45
N SER A 89 -0.89 -13.17 5.80
CA SER A 89 -0.26 -14.26 5.04
C SER A 89 -0.84 -14.45 3.63
N LEU A 90 -2.09 -14.02 3.40
CA LEU A 90 -2.80 -14.19 2.13
C LEU A 90 -2.41 -13.17 1.06
N ALA A 91 -1.73 -12.09 1.43
CA ALA A 91 -1.23 -11.08 0.50
C ALA A 91 0.22 -11.32 0.12
N LEU A 92 0.66 -10.66 -0.97
CA LEU A 92 2.07 -10.60 -1.33
C LEU A 92 2.88 -9.98 -0.18
N ASP A 93 3.94 -10.66 0.23
CA ASP A 93 4.97 -10.06 1.06
C ASP A 93 5.94 -9.21 0.22
N ARG A 94 6.88 -8.55 0.90
CA ARG A 94 7.84 -7.64 0.24
C ARG A 94 8.79 -8.37 -0.72
N SER A 95 9.14 -9.63 -0.43
CA SER A 95 10.01 -10.43 -1.28
C SER A 95 9.26 -10.98 -2.49
N GLU A 96 8.06 -11.51 -2.31
CA GLU A 96 7.17 -11.91 -3.40
C GLU A 96 6.87 -10.73 -4.32
N PHE A 97 6.65 -9.54 -3.76
CA PHE A 97 6.56 -8.30 -4.54
C PHE A 97 7.82 -8.07 -5.39
N ALA A 98 9.01 -8.08 -4.79
CA ALA A 98 10.25 -7.70 -5.47
C ALA A 98 10.70 -8.70 -6.55
N TYR A 99 10.46 -9.99 -6.34
CA TYR A 99 10.97 -11.05 -7.22
C TYR A 99 9.91 -11.62 -8.16
N LEU A 100 8.65 -11.70 -7.73
CA LEU A 100 7.59 -12.43 -8.45
C LEU A 100 6.54 -11.54 -9.09
N TYR A 101 6.37 -10.30 -8.62
CA TYR A 101 5.38 -9.37 -9.13
C TYR A 101 5.99 -8.17 -9.86
N TYR A 102 6.80 -7.37 -9.16
CA TYR A 102 7.33 -6.10 -9.64
C TYR A 102 8.04 -6.21 -11.00
N PRO A 103 8.96 -7.16 -11.24
CA PRO A 103 9.69 -7.21 -12.51
C PRO A 103 8.80 -7.40 -13.74
N PHE A 104 7.60 -7.94 -13.54
CA PHE A 104 6.70 -8.35 -14.62
C PHE A 104 5.49 -7.42 -14.76
N THR A 105 5.30 -6.49 -13.82
CA THR A 105 4.10 -5.65 -13.85
C THR A 105 4.25 -4.51 -14.85
N ARG A 106 3.17 -4.15 -15.55
CA ARG A 106 3.19 -3.03 -16.51
C ARG A 106 3.65 -1.69 -15.91
N TYR A 107 3.60 -1.55 -14.59
CA TYR A 107 4.01 -0.33 -13.88
C TYR A 107 5.52 -0.08 -13.91
N THR A 108 6.34 -1.06 -14.30
CA THR A 108 7.80 -0.91 -14.49
C THR A 108 8.18 -0.42 -15.87
N HIS A 109 7.21 -0.27 -16.78
CA HIS A 109 7.43 0.15 -18.15
C HIS A 109 6.76 1.51 -18.42
N PRO A 110 7.16 2.21 -19.50
CA PRO A 110 6.46 3.40 -19.96
C PRO A 110 4.94 3.17 -20.11
N PRO A 111 4.09 4.16 -19.77
CA PRO A 111 4.43 5.53 -19.35
C PRO A 111 4.59 5.70 -17.83
N TYR A 112 4.60 4.60 -17.05
CA TYR A 112 4.52 4.67 -15.59
C TYR A 112 5.89 4.71 -14.93
N GLU A 113 6.75 3.75 -15.27
CA GLU A 113 8.13 3.65 -14.79
C GLU A 113 8.27 3.88 -13.27
N LEU A 114 7.36 3.28 -12.49
CA LEU A 114 7.29 3.50 -11.06
C LEU A 114 8.43 2.77 -10.34
N SER A 115 9.19 3.51 -9.54
CA SER A 115 10.12 2.96 -8.55
C SER A 115 9.51 1.79 -7.75
N PRO A 116 10.27 0.70 -7.49
CA PRO A 116 9.79 -0.42 -6.68
C PRO A 116 9.45 0.01 -5.25
N GLY A 117 10.25 0.91 -4.68
CA GLY A 117 10.00 1.47 -3.36
C GLY A 117 8.67 2.24 -3.31
N LEU A 118 8.43 3.08 -4.31
CA LEU A 118 7.19 3.85 -4.40
C LEU A 118 5.97 2.96 -4.61
N LEU A 119 6.03 2.01 -5.55
CA LEU A 119 4.91 1.12 -5.85
C LEU A 119 4.58 0.24 -4.63
N TRP A 120 5.58 -0.35 -3.98
CA TRP A 120 5.39 -1.10 -2.74
C TRP A 120 4.73 -0.25 -1.65
N PHE A 121 5.26 0.96 -1.40
CA PHE A 121 4.70 1.86 -0.40
C PHE A 121 3.23 2.21 -0.70
N GLN A 122 2.89 2.52 -1.95
CA GLN A 122 1.51 2.80 -2.35
C GLN A 122 0.61 1.58 -2.15
N MET A 123 1.07 0.39 -2.53
CA MET A 123 0.35 -0.88 -2.33
C MET A 123 0.07 -1.11 -0.85
N GLN A 124 1.09 -1.01 0.01
CA GLN A 124 0.97 -1.25 1.45
C GLN A 124 0.03 -0.25 2.12
N ASN A 125 0.07 1.03 1.76
CA ASN A 125 -0.85 2.04 2.30
C ASN A 125 -2.30 1.82 1.88
N ARG A 126 -2.54 1.35 0.65
CA ARG A 126 -3.90 1.00 0.20
C ARG A 126 -4.38 -0.28 0.87
N SER A 127 -3.48 -1.26 1.02
CA SER A 127 -3.73 -2.54 1.68
C SER A 127 -4.10 -2.35 3.14
N SER A 128 -3.29 -1.62 3.93
CA SER A 128 -3.53 -1.38 5.36
C SER A 128 -4.87 -0.69 5.61
N ARG A 129 -5.15 0.40 4.88
CA ARG A 129 -6.45 1.10 4.97
C ARG A 129 -7.62 0.21 4.58
N GLY A 130 -7.47 -0.60 3.54
CA GLY A 130 -8.51 -1.53 3.11
C GLY A 130 -8.79 -2.60 4.16
N LEU A 131 -7.75 -3.20 4.73
CA LEU A 131 -7.87 -4.23 5.75
C LEU A 131 -8.50 -3.68 7.03
N THR A 132 -8.09 -2.49 7.49
CA THR A 132 -8.75 -1.78 8.61
C THR A 132 -10.23 -1.58 8.35
N ARG A 133 -10.62 -1.13 7.15
CA ARG A 133 -12.04 -0.94 6.81
C ARG A 133 -12.83 -2.25 6.79
N ALA A 134 -12.23 -3.34 6.30
CA ALA A 134 -12.88 -4.64 6.28
C ALA A 134 -13.07 -5.19 7.70
N LEU A 135 -12.02 -5.14 8.53
CA LEU A 135 -12.07 -5.58 9.93
C LEU A 135 -13.06 -4.76 10.75
N ASN A 136 -13.07 -3.42 10.61
CA ASN A 136 -14.00 -2.57 11.37
C ASN A 136 -15.47 -2.82 11.02
N ARG A 137 -15.77 -3.27 9.80
CA ARG A 137 -17.15 -3.48 9.33
C ARG A 137 -17.65 -4.90 9.48
N LEU A 138 -16.76 -5.88 9.35
CA LEU A 138 -17.10 -7.30 9.20
C LEU A 138 -16.30 -8.21 10.12
N GLY A 139 -15.25 -7.70 10.76
CA GLY A 139 -14.33 -8.50 11.56
C GLY A 139 -14.98 -9.01 12.85
N GLY A 140 -14.69 -10.27 13.21
CA GLY A 140 -15.19 -10.88 14.45
C GLY A 140 -16.64 -11.36 14.41
N GLU A 141 -17.32 -11.18 13.27
CA GLU A 141 -18.70 -11.64 13.06
C GLU A 141 -18.72 -13.03 12.41
N PRO A 142 -19.74 -13.88 12.66
CA PRO A 142 -19.89 -15.16 11.98
C PRO A 142 -20.34 -14.97 10.52
N LEU A 143 -19.38 -14.60 9.67
CA LEU A 143 -19.56 -14.45 8.22
C LEU A 143 -19.58 -15.82 7.56
N ARG A 144 -20.48 -16.02 6.60
CA ARG A 144 -20.45 -17.18 5.71
C ARG A 144 -20.19 -16.73 4.28
N TYR A 145 -19.10 -17.20 3.70
CA TYR A 145 -18.83 -17.04 2.28
C TYR A 145 -19.92 -17.73 1.43
N LEU A 146 -20.38 -17.06 0.37
CA LEU A 146 -21.37 -17.60 -0.57
C LEU A 146 -20.77 -17.82 -1.96
N ARG A 147 -20.13 -16.78 -2.53
CA ARG A 147 -19.47 -16.83 -3.84
C ARG A 147 -18.63 -15.58 -4.07
N HIS A 148 -17.83 -15.58 -5.14
CA HIS A 148 -17.21 -14.37 -5.67
C HIS A 148 -17.25 -14.34 -7.19
N GLU A 149 -17.19 -13.14 -7.76
CA GLU A 149 -17.16 -12.92 -9.21
C GLU A 149 -16.12 -11.85 -9.55
N CYS A 150 -15.17 -12.18 -10.43
CA CYS A 150 -14.22 -11.21 -10.99
C CYS A 150 -14.68 -10.82 -12.39
N ASN A 151 -15.50 -9.77 -12.47
CA ASN A 151 -16.21 -9.38 -13.70
C ASN A 151 -15.34 -8.64 -14.72
N SER A 152 -14.05 -8.45 -14.42
CA SER A 152 -13.08 -7.84 -15.33
C SER A 152 -12.28 -8.90 -16.07
N VAL A 153 -11.86 -8.57 -17.31
CA VAL A 153 -10.96 -9.42 -18.08
C VAL A 153 -9.66 -9.63 -17.29
N PRO A 154 -9.17 -10.87 -17.15
CA PRO A 154 -7.90 -11.13 -16.48
C PRO A 154 -6.75 -10.47 -17.23
N VAL A 155 -5.85 -9.82 -16.51
CA VAL A 155 -4.69 -9.16 -17.10
C VAL A 155 -3.50 -10.13 -17.03
N LYS A 156 -2.92 -10.47 -18.18
CA LYS A 156 -1.70 -11.27 -18.23
C LYS A 156 -0.48 -10.38 -18.20
N GLU A 157 0.39 -10.63 -17.23
CA GLU A 157 1.68 -9.94 -17.02
C GLU A 157 2.76 -11.02 -16.96
N GLU A 158 3.22 -11.43 -18.15
CA GLU A 158 4.12 -12.56 -18.37
C GLU A 158 3.69 -13.85 -17.65
N ARG A 159 4.37 -14.20 -16.55
CA ARG A 159 4.14 -15.41 -15.75
C ARG A 159 2.99 -15.25 -14.76
N ASN A 160 2.41 -14.05 -14.64
CA ASN A 160 1.34 -13.73 -13.71
C ASN A 160 0.02 -13.52 -14.46
N THR A 161 -1.07 -14.05 -13.90
CA THR A 161 -2.43 -13.68 -14.29
C THR A 161 -3.07 -12.91 -13.15
N LEU A 162 -3.53 -11.69 -13.42
CA LEU A 162 -4.16 -10.83 -12.45
C LEU A 162 -5.67 -10.80 -12.66
N TRP A 163 -6.42 -11.00 -11.59
CA TRP A 163 -7.88 -10.97 -11.56
C TRP A 163 -8.34 -9.74 -10.76
N PRO A 164 -8.60 -8.61 -11.43
CA PRO A 164 -9.03 -7.38 -10.76
C PRO A 164 -10.54 -7.36 -10.51
N ASN A 165 -10.98 -6.44 -9.65
CA ASN A 165 -12.39 -6.10 -9.42
C ASN A 165 -13.27 -7.31 -9.07
N CYS A 166 -12.79 -8.18 -8.19
CA CYS A 166 -13.60 -9.26 -7.66
C CYS A 166 -14.58 -8.73 -6.61
N GLU A 167 -15.84 -9.11 -6.73
CA GLU A 167 -16.87 -8.88 -5.73
C GLU A 167 -17.14 -10.16 -4.96
N VAL A 168 -17.25 -10.05 -3.65
CA VAL A 168 -17.55 -11.17 -2.75
C VAL A 168 -18.98 -11.02 -2.26
N GLU A 169 -19.72 -12.13 -2.29
CA GLU A 169 -21.02 -12.26 -1.65
C GLU A 169 -20.86 -13.10 -0.38
N LEU A 170 -21.36 -12.59 0.73
CA LEU A 170 -21.33 -13.22 2.05
C LEU A 170 -22.68 -13.08 2.74
N ARG A 171 -23.01 -14.04 3.59
CA ARG A 171 -24.14 -13.98 4.52
C ARG A 171 -23.67 -13.44 5.87
N LEU A 172 -24.39 -12.43 6.34
CA LEU A 172 -24.22 -11.79 7.64
C LEU A 172 -24.98 -12.56 8.75
N PRO A 173 -24.70 -12.28 10.03
CA PRO A 173 -25.33 -12.98 11.16
C PRO A 173 -26.85 -12.78 11.23
N ASN A 174 -27.34 -11.63 10.76
CA ASN A 174 -28.77 -11.31 10.66
C ASN A 174 -29.48 -12.03 9.50
N GLY A 175 -28.77 -12.85 8.73
CA GLY A 175 -29.28 -13.58 7.57
C GLY A 175 -29.25 -12.80 6.26
N GLU A 176 -28.93 -11.50 6.30
CA GLU A 176 -28.81 -10.66 5.10
C GLU A 176 -27.58 -11.06 4.27
N SER A 177 -27.66 -10.85 2.95
CA SER A 177 -26.49 -10.97 2.07
C SER A 177 -25.82 -9.60 1.92
N HIS A 178 -24.50 -9.57 2.11
CA HIS A 178 -23.65 -8.44 1.74
C HIS A 178 -22.88 -8.79 0.46
N ARG A 179 -22.87 -7.87 -0.51
CA ARG A 179 -22.07 -7.98 -1.74
C ARG A 179 -21.17 -6.76 -1.86
N GLY A 180 -19.88 -6.97 -2.09
CA GLY A 180 -18.96 -5.86 -2.29
C GLY A 180 -17.54 -6.30 -2.61
N ARG A 181 -16.73 -5.34 -3.07
CA ARG A 181 -15.29 -5.53 -3.24
C ARG A 181 -14.60 -5.40 -1.89
N LEU A 182 -14.21 -6.52 -1.29
CA LEU A 182 -13.59 -6.58 0.04
C LEU A 182 -12.05 -6.56 0.03
N PHE A 183 -11.45 -6.89 -1.11
CA PHE A 183 -10.00 -6.92 -1.33
C PHE A 183 -9.67 -6.36 -2.73
N GLY A 184 -8.38 -6.28 -3.05
CA GLY A 184 -7.88 -5.76 -4.33
C GLY A 184 -7.85 -6.82 -5.44
N THR A 185 -6.71 -6.91 -6.11
CA THR A 185 -6.48 -7.86 -7.20
C THR A 185 -6.01 -9.20 -6.67
N VAL A 186 -6.47 -10.31 -7.24
CA VAL A 186 -5.88 -11.64 -7.03
C VAL A 186 -4.79 -11.87 -8.06
N ILE A 187 -3.63 -12.36 -7.63
CA ILE A 187 -2.57 -12.85 -8.50
C ILE A 187 -2.60 -14.37 -8.55
N GLU A 188 -2.50 -14.91 -9.76
CA GLU A 188 -2.22 -16.31 -10.04
C GLU A 188 -0.84 -16.43 -10.66
N ARG A 189 -0.02 -17.34 -10.12
CA ARG A 189 1.26 -17.73 -10.68
C ARG A 189 1.44 -19.23 -10.51
N GLU A 190 1.58 -19.96 -11.61
CA GLU A 190 1.80 -21.41 -11.60
C GLU A 190 0.73 -22.19 -10.80
N GLY A 191 -0.53 -21.80 -10.95
CA GLY A 191 -1.65 -22.41 -10.22
C GLY A 191 -1.72 -22.07 -8.73
N ARG A 192 -0.93 -21.11 -8.26
CA ARG A 192 -0.91 -20.61 -6.88
C ARG A 192 -1.53 -19.22 -6.80
N PHE A 193 -2.34 -18.98 -5.77
CA PHE A 193 -3.15 -17.76 -5.65
C PHE A 193 -2.84 -16.99 -4.36
N LYS A 194 -2.70 -15.66 -4.49
CA LYS A 194 -2.58 -14.68 -3.39
C LYS A 194 -3.29 -13.37 -3.74
N PHE A 195 -3.49 -12.49 -2.77
CA PHE A 195 -3.89 -11.11 -3.03
C PHE A 195 -2.67 -10.23 -3.32
N VAL A 196 -2.76 -9.38 -4.33
CA VAL A 196 -1.76 -8.33 -4.58
C VAL A 196 -1.83 -7.27 -3.47
N SER A 197 -3.04 -6.94 -3.00
CA SER A 197 -3.28 -6.06 -1.85
C SER A 197 -4.73 -6.15 -1.35
N TYR A 198 -5.03 -5.61 -0.17
CA TYR A 198 -6.38 -5.45 0.37
C TYR A 198 -7.08 -4.15 -0.05
N SER A 199 -6.62 -3.48 -1.11
CA SER A 199 -7.27 -2.25 -1.59
C SER A 199 -8.74 -2.51 -1.95
N ASN A 200 -9.67 -1.91 -1.22
CA ASN A 200 -11.10 -2.20 -1.37
C ASN A 200 -11.95 -0.92 -1.47
N GLY A 201 -13.21 -1.08 -1.86
CA GLY A 201 -14.16 0.03 -2.05
C GLY A 201 -15.13 0.24 -0.89
N LEU A 202 -14.97 -0.52 0.19
CA LEU A 202 -15.82 -0.43 1.38
C LEU A 202 -15.79 0.97 1.97
#